data_AF-A0A507E8G1-F1
#
_entry.id   AF-A0A507E8G1-F1
#
_cell.length_a   1.000
_cell.length_b   1.000
_cell.length_c   1.000
_cell.angle_alpha   90.00
_cell.angle_beta   90.00
_cell.angle_gamma   90.00
#
_symmetry.space_group_name_H-M   'P 1'
#
loop_
_entity.id
_entity.type
_entity.pdbx_description
1 polymer ?
#
loop_
_entity_poly.entity_id
_entity_poly.type
_entity_poly.pdbx_seq_one_letter_code
_entity_poly.pdbx_strand_id
1 'polypeptide(L)'
;MSSDAAVPTVKAAFPQARVKSIMREDKDVASVGHDAVFATTLATEMFLEYLVERSFANTRAEGRRVVGYRDIAKAVTENMDLAFLEDVIPQTIPVKQAMEIREKILKQQEGP
;
A
#
# COMPACT_ATOMS: atom_id res chain seq x y z
N MET A 1 -12.28 2.81 47.56
CA MET A 1 -10.98 2.54 46.92
C MET A 1 -11.25 1.67 45.71
N SER A 2 -11.54 2.28 44.55
CA SER A 2 -11.77 1.54 43.31
C SER A 2 -10.64 1.89 42.34
N SER A 3 -10.07 0.83 41.77
CA SER A 3 -8.82 0.80 41.03
C SER A 3 -8.82 1.71 39.81
N ASP A 4 -7.84 2.59 39.77
CA ASP A 4 -7.38 3.27 38.57
C ASP A 4 -6.64 2.23 37.69
N ALA A 5 -7.39 1.41 36.96
CA ALA A 5 -6.82 0.54 35.96
C ALA A 5 -6.41 1.43 34.78
N ALA A 6 -5.12 1.68 34.64
CA ALA A 6 -4.56 2.46 33.54
C ALA A 6 -5.10 1.93 32.21
N VAL A 7 -5.95 2.74 31.55
CA VAL A 7 -6.42 2.45 30.20
C VAL A 7 -5.17 2.26 29.33
N PRO A 8 -5.04 1.14 28.59
CA PRO A 8 -3.89 0.95 27.72
C PRO A 8 -3.87 2.06 26.68
N THR A 9 -2.97 3.03 26.84
CA THR A 9 -2.77 4.08 25.85
C THR A 9 -2.09 3.43 24.65
N VAL A 10 -2.86 3.15 23.60
CA VAL A 10 -2.33 2.72 22.31
C VAL A 10 -1.45 3.86 21.78
N LYS A 11 -0.14 3.63 21.74
CA LYS A 11 0.82 4.57 21.17
C LYS A 11 0.99 4.25 19.70
N ALA A 12 0.66 5.21 18.83
CA ALA A 12 1.01 5.17 17.43
C ALA A 12 2.53 5.20 17.26
N ALA A 13 3.09 4.32 16.44
CA ALA A 13 4.50 4.30 16.09
C ALA A 13 4.84 5.35 15.02
N PHE A 14 3.91 5.64 14.10
CA PHE A 14 4.16 6.66 13.08
C PHE A 14 3.99 8.10 13.60
N PRO A 15 4.81 9.05 13.10
CA PRO A 15 4.65 10.47 13.43
C PRO A 15 3.32 11.01 12.91
N GLN A 16 2.36 11.26 13.80
CA GLN A 16 1.02 11.77 13.44
C GLN A 16 1.06 13.10 12.67
N ALA A 17 2.04 13.97 12.94
CA ALA A 17 2.23 15.20 12.19
C ALA A 17 2.49 14.92 10.69
N ARG A 18 3.27 13.87 10.38
CA ARG A 18 3.55 13.48 9.00
C ARG A 18 2.34 12.85 8.33
N VAL A 19 1.61 11.99 9.06
CA VAL A 19 0.34 11.41 8.57
C VAL A 19 -0.64 12.54 8.23
N LYS A 20 -0.81 13.52 9.13
CA LYS A 20 -1.67 14.69 8.89
C LYS A 20 -1.24 15.52 7.69
N SER A 21 0.05 15.70 7.45
CA SER A 21 0.55 16.39 6.24
C SER A 21 0.17 15.63 4.97
N ILE A 22 0.37 14.31 4.93
CA ILE A 22 0.02 13.48 3.78
C ILE A 22 -1.49 13.53 3.51
N MET A 23 -2.32 13.46 4.56
CA MET A 23 -3.78 13.58 4.42
C MET A 23 -4.22 14.92 3.82
N ARG A 24 -3.41 15.98 3.95
CA ARG A 24 -3.69 17.33 3.41
C ARG A 24 -3.08 17.58 2.02
N GLU A 25 -2.36 16.63 1.45
CA GLU A 25 -1.91 16.73 0.06
C GLU A 25 -3.10 16.68 -0.92
N ASP A 26 -4.22 16.10 -0.48
CA ASP A 26 -5.48 16.18 -1.20
C ASP A 26 -6.08 17.59 -1.08
N LYS A 27 -6.27 18.25 -2.23
CA LYS A 27 -6.76 19.63 -2.34
C LYS A 27 -8.19 19.80 -1.83
N ASP A 28 -8.98 18.72 -1.81
CA ASP A 28 -10.35 18.74 -1.35
C ASP A 28 -10.45 18.56 0.19
N VAL A 29 -9.33 18.26 0.86
CA VAL A 29 -9.26 18.09 2.32
C VAL A 29 -8.90 19.41 3.00
N ALA A 30 -9.93 20.18 3.39
CA ALA A 30 -9.74 21.47 4.07
C ALA A 30 -9.18 21.35 5.51
N SER A 31 -9.65 20.37 6.28
CA SER A 31 -9.18 20.15 7.65
C SER A 31 -9.32 18.69 8.07
N VAL A 32 -8.47 18.27 9.01
CA VAL A 32 -8.42 16.90 9.53
C VAL A 32 -8.36 16.97 11.04
N GLY A 33 -9.34 16.34 11.71
CA GLY A 33 -9.43 16.25 13.17
C GLY A 33 -8.38 15.32 13.77
N HIS A 34 -8.07 15.51 15.05
CA HIS A 34 -7.05 14.73 15.75
C HIS A 34 -7.37 13.22 15.76
N ASP A 35 -8.61 12.86 16.07
CA ASP A 35 -9.03 11.45 16.15
C ASP A 35 -8.99 10.76 14.79
N ALA A 36 -9.27 11.49 13.70
CA ALA A 36 -9.11 10.99 12.33
C ALA A 36 -7.63 10.73 12.01
N VAL A 37 -6.73 11.65 12.37
CA VAL A 37 -5.28 11.43 12.19
C VAL A 37 -4.82 10.21 12.99
N PHE A 38 -5.29 10.04 14.22
CA PHE A 38 -4.94 8.89 15.06
C PHE A 38 -5.45 7.57 14.46
N ALA A 39 -6.72 7.53 14.04
CA ALA A 39 -7.32 6.35 13.41
C ALA A 39 -6.60 5.98 12.11
N THR A 40 -6.32 6.94 11.22
CA THR A 40 -5.55 6.73 9.99
C THR A 40 -4.13 6.25 10.31
N THR A 41 -3.51 6.75 11.38
CA THR A 41 -2.18 6.31 11.79
C THR A 41 -2.18 4.82 12.12
N LEU A 42 -3.10 4.37 12.97
CA LEU A 42 -3.21 2.95 13.32
C LEU A 42 -3.60 2.08 12.12
N ALA A 43 -4.54 2.55 11.30
CA ALA A 43 -4.92 1.84 10.08
C ALA A 43 -3.73 1.67 9.12
N THR A 44 -2.83 2.66 9.02
CA THR A 44 -1.61 2.57 8.20
C THR A 44 -0.65 1.52 8.73
N GLU A 45 -0.53 1.36 10.05
CA GLU A 45 0.28 0.31 10.68
C GLU A 45 -0.28 -1.07 10.35
N MET A 46 -1.58 -1.28 10.56
CA MET A 46 -2.28 -2.53 10.24
C MET A 46 -2.21 -2.86 8.74
N PHE A 47 -2.33 -1.85 7.89
CA PHE A 47 -2.22 -1.99 6.44
C PHE A 47 -0.82 -2.49 6.03
N LEU A 48 0.25 -1.96 6.62
CA LEU A 48 1.61 -2.40 6.29
C LEU A 48 1.89 -3.81 6.78
N GLU A 49 1.40 -4.18 7.97
CA GLU A 49 1.47 -5.56 8.46
C GLU A 49 0.77 -6.51 7.47
N TYR A 50 -0.46 -6.18 7.09
CA TYR A 50 -1.24 -6.95 6.13
C TYR A 50 -0.54 -7.09 4.77
N LEU A 51 -0.02 -5.99 4.20
CA LEU A 51 0.69 -6.01 2.92
C LEU A 51 1.94 -6.91 2.98
N VAL A 52 2.70 -6.82 4.08
CA VAL A 52 3.90 -7.63 4.29
C VAL A 52 3.55 -9.10 4.47
N GLU A 53 2.49 -9.43 5.22
CA GLU A 53 2.02 -10.80 5.39
C GLU A 53 1.61 -11.44 4.06
N ARG A 54 0.82 -10.74 3.24
CA ARG A 54 0.41 -11.22 1.91
C ARG A 54 1.61 -11.39 0.98
N SER A 55 2.55 -10.45 1.00
CA SER A 55 3.79 -10.54 0.23
C SER A 55 4.64 -11.73 0.68
N PHE A 56 4.79 -11.92 1.99
CA PHE A 56 5.58 -13.02 2.54
C PHE A 56 4.94 -14.39 2.31
N ALA A 57 3.61 -14.49 2.27
CA ALA A 57 2.92 -15.72 1.85
C ALA A 57 3.35 -16.15 0.44
N ASN A 58 3.45 -15.21 -0.50
CA ASN A 58 3.98 -15.45 -1.84
C ASN A 58 5.45 -15.88 -1.83
N THR A 59 6.29 -15.21 -1.03
CA THR A 59 7.69 -15.59 -0.83
C THR A 59 7.81 -17.04 -0.34
N ARG A 60 7.02 -17.42 0.67
CA ARG A 60 7.02 -18.77 1.26
C ARG A 60 6.51 -19.84 0.29
N ALA A 61 5.48 -19.53 -0.50
CA ALA A 61 4.94 -20.45 -1.49
C ALA A 61 6.00 -20.89 -2.52
N GLU A 62 7.01 -20.04 -2.77
CA GLU A 62 8.14 -20.35 -3.65
C GLU A 62 9.39 -20.85 -2.90
N GLY A 63 9.29 -21.20 -1.62
CA GLY A 63 10.41 -21.70 -0.82
C GLY A 63 11.49 -20.66 -0.51
N ARG A 64 11.22 -19.37 -0.73
CA ARG A 64 12.16 -18.28 -0.43
C ARG A 64 11.96 -17.77 1.00
N ARG A 65 12.96 -17.03 1.49
CA ARG A 65 12.96 -16.41 2.83
C ARG A 65 13.08 -14.89 2.82
N VAL A 66 13.38 -14.31 1.66
CA VAL A 66 13.55 -12.87 1.47
C VAL A 66 12.44 -12.40 0.53
N VAL A 67 11.65 -11.42 1.00
CA VAL A 67 10.60 -10.79 0.20
C VAL A 67 11.26 -9.96 -0.90
N GLY A 68 10.84 -10.20 -2.14
CA GLY A 68 11.25 -9.41 -3.30
C GLY A 68 10.09 -8.59 -3.85
N TYR A 69 10.39 -7.63 -4.74
CA TYR A 69 9.37 -6.80 -5.39
C TYR A 69 8.26 -7.63 -6.05
N ARG A 70 8.62 -8.74 -6.72
CA ARG A 70 7.67 -9.65 -7.37
C ARG A 70 6.62 -10.22 -6.40
N ASP A 71 6.98 -10.40 -5.12
CA ASP A 71 6.05 -10.89 -4.11
C ASP A 71 5.00 -9.85 -3.73
N ILE A 72 5.44 -8.59 -3.63
CA ILE A 72 4.60 -7.44 -3.31
C ILE A 72 3.67 -7.16 -4.48
N ALA A 73 4.20 -7.08 -5.71
CA ALA A 73 3.39 -6.90 -6.90
C ALA A 73 2.35 -8.02 -7.04
N LYS A 74 2.74 -9.28 -6.79
CA LYS A 74 1.81 -10.41 -6.79
C LYS A 74 0.75 -10.31 -5.72
N ALA A 75 1.10 -9.90 -4.50
CA ALA A 75 0.13 -9.64 -3.44
C ALA A 75 -0.89 -8.56 -3.86
N VAL A 76 -0.44 -7.47 -4.48
CA VAL A 76 -1.33 -6.42 -5.01
C VAL A 76 -2.30 -6.97 -6.05
N THR A 77 -1.82 -7.75 -7.02
CA THR A 77 -2.66 -8.30 -8.09
C THR A 77 -3.66 -9.37 -7.60
N GLU A 78 -3.31 -10.15 -6.58
CA GLU A 78 -4.14 -11.27 -6.12
C GLU A 78 -5.18 -10.89 -5.06
N ASN A 79 -5.09 -9.70 -4.47
CA ASN A 79 -5.93 -9.28 -3.35
C ASN A 79 -6.68 -7.99 -3.71
N MET A 80 -8.02 -8.08 -3.83
CA MET A 80 -8.88 -6.98 -4.29
C MET A 80 -8.82 -5.73 -3.40
N ASP A 81 -8.62 -5.93 -2.10
CA ASP A 81 -8.43 -4.86 -1.11
C ASP A 81 -7.09 -4.11 -1.27
N LEU A 82 -6.16 -4.63 -2.07
CA LEU A 82 -4.92 -3.97 -2.45
C LEU A 82 -4.96 -3.38 -3.87
N ALA A 83 -6.08 -3.48 -4.60
CA ALA A 83 -6.18 -3.05 -6.00
C ALA A 83 -5.88 -1.55 -6.19
N PHE A 84 -6.07 -0.72 -5.16
CA PHE A 84 -5.70 0.70 -5.21
C PHE A 84 -4.19 0.95 -5.41
N LEU A 85 -3.36 -0.08 -5.25
CA LEU A 85 -1.90 -0.02 -5.44
C LEU A 85 -1.44 -0.45 -6.83
N GLU A 86 -2.32 -0.92 -7.72
CA GLU A 86 -1.92 -1.50 -9.02
C GLU A 86 -1.08 -0.53 -9.86
N ASP A 87 -1.45 0.76 -9.87
CA ASP A 87 -0.73 1.79 -10.62
C ASP A 87 0.60 2.17 -9.96
N VAL A 88 0.74 1.94 -8.65
CA VAL A 88 1.93 2.30 -7.86
C VAL A 88 2.93 1.14 -7.81
N ILE A 89 2.43 -0.10 -7.75
CA ILE A 89 3.20 -1.33 -7.64
C ILE A 89 2.79 -2.30 -8.77
N PRO A 90 3.12 -1.97 -10.03
CA PRO A 90 2.74 -2.80 -11.16
C PRO A 90 3.54 -4.11 -11.20
N GLN A 91 2.97 -5.13 -11.84
CA GLN A 91 3.70 -6.34 -12.21
C GLN A 91 4.83 -6.01 -13.17
N THR A 92 6.01 -6.56 -12.92
CA THR A 92 7.13 -6.39 -13.85
C THR A 92 6.91 -7.25 -15.08
N ILE A 93 7.17 -6.65 -16.25
CA ILE A 93 7.19 -7.37 -17.53
C ILE A 93 8.60 -7.31 -18.11
N PRO A 94 9.05 -8.35 -18.84
CA PRO A 94 10.32 -8.30 -19.55
C PRO A 94 10.36 -7.13 -20.54
N VAL A 95 11.53 -6.50 -20.70
CA VAL A 95 11.74 -5.34 -21.61
C VAL A 95 11.24 -5.64 -23.03
N LYS A 96 11.49 -6.85 -23.53
CA LYS A 96 11.00 -7.29 -24.84
C LYS A 96 9.47 -7.16 -24.95
N GLN A 97 8.75 -7.64 -23.94
CA GLN A 97 7.30 -7.56 -23.89
C GLN A 97 6.83 -6.10 -23.76
N ALA A 98 7.51 -5.27 -22.96
CA ALA A 98 7.19 -3.85 -22.84
C ALA A 98 7.32 -3.10 -24.19
N MET A 99 8.36 -3.41 -24.96
CA MET A 99 8.57 -2.82 -26.29
C MET A 99 7.49 -3.25 -27.28
N GLU A 100 7.09 -4.52 -27.27
CA GLU A 100 6.00 -5.04 -28.11
C GLU A 100 4.64 -4.39 -27.75
N ILE A 101 4.34 -4.21 -26.46
CA ILE A 101 3.14 -3.50 -26.00
C ILE A 101 3.16 -2.05 -26.47
N ARG A 102 4.30 -1.36 -26.33
CA ARG A 102 4.46 0.02 -26.80
C ARG A 102 4.25 0.14 -28.30
N GLU A 103 4.84 -0.75 -29.10
CA GLU A 103 4.67 -0.73 -30.56
C GLU A 103 3.20 -0.94 -30.96
N LYS A 104 2.47 -1.84 -30.27
CA LYS A 104 1.03 -2.04 -30.49
C LYS A 104 0.21 -0.81 -30.15
N ILE A 105 0.50 -0.14 -29.03
CA ILE A 105 -0.19 1.09 -28.61
C ILE A 105 0.02 2.19 -29.66
N LEU A 106 1.25 2.37 -30.16
CA LEU A 106 1.55 3.37 -31.18
C LEU A 106 0.81 3.08 -32.50
N LYS A 107 0.84 1.83 -32.98
CA LYS A 107 0.11 1.44 -34.20
C LYS A 107 -1.41 1.55 -34.07
N GLN A 108 -1.96 1.39 -32.87
CA GLN A 108 -3.39 1.59 -32.59
C GLN A 108 -3.77 3.07 -32.49
N GLN A 109 -2.82 3.93 -32.11
CA GLN A 109 -2.99 5.40 -32.13
C GLN A 109 -2.82 5.98 -33.53
N GLU A 110 -2.10 5.30 -34.42
CA GLU A 110 -1.92 5.65 -35.83
C GLU A 110 -3.05 5.11 -36.76
N GLY A 111 -4.28 4.94 -36.24
CA GLY A 111 -5.45 4.63 -37.08
C GLY A 111 -5.70 5.70 -38.16
N PRO A 112 -6.32 5.33 -39.32
CA PRO A 112 -6.22 6.04 -40.60
C PRO A 112 -6.71 7.49 -40.63
#